data_AF-A0AAU9U631-F1
#
_entry.id   AF-A0AAU9U631-F1
#
_cell.length_a   1.000
_cell.length_b   1.000
_cell.length_c   1.000
_cell.angle_alpha   90.00
_cell.angle_beta   90.00
_cell.angle_gamma   90.00
#
_symmetry.space_group_name_H-M   'P 1'
#
loop_
_entity.id
_entity.type
_entity.pdbx_description
1 polymer ?
#
loop_
_entity_poly.entity_id
_entity_poly.type
_entity_poly.pdbx_seq_one_letter_code
_entity_poly.pdbx_strand_id
1 'polypeptide(L)'
;MEKMEYRAVIKFLEKEGKTPAEIKQQRLDAVYGHFSPSYSTVKEWVKQFRLGRQSIEDDPRQDVHLRPLLMKTLILWRRQLWKTERQLKTKELVAITGLSKTAVLRILHELDMNK
;
A
#
# COMPACT_ATOMS: atom_id res chain seq x y z
N MET A 1 -17.76 -12.27 4.61
CA MET A 1 -16.57 -13.12 4.48
C MET A 1 -15.37 -12.21 4.41
N GLU A 2 -14.38 -12.47 5.25
CA GLU A 2 -13.14 -11.72 5.26
C GLU A 2 -12.25 -12.13 4.08
N LYS A 3 -11.45 -11.18 3.57
CA LYS A 3 -10.56 -11.44 2.43
C LYS A 3 -9.59 -12.60 2.68
N MET A 4 -9.19 -12.78 3.93
CA MET A 4 -8.31 -13.87 4.36
C MET A 4 -8.93 -15.26 4.15
N GLU A 5 -10.25 -15.40 4.30
CA GLU A 5 -10.94 -16.69 4.15
C GLU A 5 -10.87 -17.16 2.68
N TYR A 6 -11.14 -16.28 1.73
CA TYR A 6 -10.98 -16.59 0.30
C TYR A 6 -9.54 -17.00 -0.04
N ARG A 7 -8.55 -16.30 0.52
CA ARG A 7 -7.13 -16.58 0.28
C ARG A 7 -6.70 -17.92 0.85
N ALA A 8 -7.20 -18.30 2.02
CA ALA A 8 -6.96 -19.61 2.61
C ALA A 8 -7.51 -20.74 1.71
N VAL A 9 -8.73 -20.57 1.19
CA VAL A 9 -9.33 -21.53 0.24
C VAL A 9 -8.52 -21.60 -1.05
N ILE A 10 -8.11 -20.46 -1.61
CA ILE A 10 -7.27 -20.41 -2.82
C ILE A 10 -5.93 -21.13 -2.57
N LYS A 11 -5.30 -20.91 -1.41
CA LYS A 11 -4.04 -21.55 -1.02
C LYS A 11 -4.18 -23.06 -0.96
N PHE A 12 -5.25 -23.55 -0.34
CA PHE A 12 -5.52 -24.99 -0.24
C PHE A 12 -5.73 -25.62 -1.61
N LEU A 13 -6.58 -25.01 -2.45
CA LEU A 13 -6.89 -25.55 -3.78
C LEU A 13 -5.70 -25.47 -4.76
N GLU A 14 -4.84 -24.46 -4.62
CA GLU A 14 -3.59 -24.40 -5.37
C GLU A 14 -2.67 -25.58 -5.01
N LYS A 15 -2.58 -25.94 -3.72
CA LYS A 15 -1.83 -27.13 -3.26
C LYS A 15 -2.45 -28.45 -3.71
N GLU A 16 -3.77 -28.48 -3.89
CA GLU A 16 -4.48 -29.60 -4.52
C GLU A 16 -4.20 -29.70 -6.04
N GLY A 17 -3.50 -28.73 -6.63
CA GLY A 17 -3.13 -28.70 -8.05
C GLY A 17 -4.20 -28.10 -8.96
N LYS A 18 -5.22 -27.44 -8.40
CA LYS A 18 -6.28 -26.80 -9.20
C LYS A 18 -5.77 -25.56 -9.92
N THR A 19 -6.28 -25.36 -11.14
CA THR A 19 -6.01 -24.16 -11.92
C THR A 19 -6.82 -22.96 -11.40
N PRO A 20 -6.37 -21.71 -11.62
CA PRO A 20 -7.13 -20.53 -11.23
C PRO A 20 -8.57 -20.50 -11.77
N ALA A 21 -8.79 -21.05 -12.97
CA ALA A 21 -10.11 -21.12 -13.60
C ALA A 21 -11.04 -22.09 -12.85
N GLU A 22 -10.55 -23.28 -12.50
CA GLU A 22 -11.31 -24.25 -11.70
C GLU A 22 -11.61 -23.70 -10.30
N ILE A 23 -10.63 -23.06 -9.66
CA ILE A 23 -10.81 -22.41 -8.36
C ILE A 23 -11.92 -21.37 -8.42
N LYS A 24 -11.93 -20.51 -9.44
CA LYS A 24 -12.96 -19.49 -9.62
C LYS A 24 -14.33 -20.10 -9.90
N GLN A 25 -14.45 -20.88 -10.97
CA GLN A 25 -15.75 -21.29 -11.50
C GLN A 25 -16.37 -22.46 -10.72
N GLN A 26 -15.58 -23.47 -10.35
CA GLN A 26 -16.11 -24.71 -9.77
C GLN A 26 -16.16 -24.67 -8.24
N ARG A 27 -15.39 -23.80 -7.60
CA ARG A 27 -15.33 -23.69 -6.13
C ARG A 27 -15.89 -22.37 -5.63
N LEU A 28 -15.24 -21.25 -5.94
CA LEU A 28 -15.60 -19.96 -5.36
C LEU A 28 -16.97 -19.46 -5.85
N ASP A 29 -17.27 -19.57 -7.13
CA ASP A 29 -18.56 -19.13 -7.68
C ASP A 29 -19.71 -20.06 -7.29
N ALA A 30 -19.44 -21.36 -7.23
CA ALA A 30 -20.43 -22.35 -6.81
C ALA A 30 -20.87 -22.15 -5.35
N VAL A 31 -19.96 -21.71 -4.46
CA VAL A 31 -20.26 -21.51 -3.04
C VAL A 31 -20.67 -20.07 -2.73
N TYR A 32 -20.01 -19.07 -3.33
CA TYR A 32 -20.15 -17.66 -2.94
C TYR A 32 -20.93 -16.81 -3.94
N GLY A 33 -21.17 -17.31 -5.15
CA GLY A 33 -21.92 -16.61 -6.19
C GLY A 33 -21.41 -15.19 -6.43
N HIS A 34 -22.29 -14.20 -6.26
CA HIS A 34 -21.96 -12.77 -6.43
C HIS A 34 -20.89 -12.27 -5.44
N PHE A 35 -20.77 -12.87 -4.25
CA PHE A 35 -19.75 -12.48 -3.27
C PHE A 35 -18.37 -13.06 -3.55
N SER A 36 -18.24 -13.88 -4.60
CA SER A 36 -16.97 -14.48 -5.00
C SER A 36 -15.95 -13.42 -5.43
N PRO A 37 -14.67 -13.57 -5.04
CA PRO A 37 -13.62 -12.65 -5.47
C PRO A 37 -13.44 -12.68 -6.99
N SER A 38 -12.96 -11.58 -7.55
CA SER A 38 -12.72 -11.49 -8.99
C SER A 38 -11.72 -12.55 -9.47
N TYR A 39 -11.83 -12.96 -10.74
CA TYR A 39 -10.89 -13.91 -11.33
C TYR A 39 -9.43 -13.40 -11.26
N SER A 40 -9.22 -12.10 -11.47
CA SER A 40 -7.90 -11.45 -11.37
C SER A 40 -7.30 -11.61 -9.97
N THR A 41 -8.13 -11.47 -8.93
CA THR A 41 -7.71 -11.69 -7.53
C THR A 41 -7.28 -13.14 -7.32
N VAL A 42 -8.07 -14.11 -7.80
CA VAL A 42 -7.74 -15.54 -7.69
C VAL A 42 -6.41 -15.85 -8.39
N LYS A 43 -6.24 -15.35 -9.61
CA LYS A 43 -5.02 -15.56 -10.41
C LYS A 43 -3.78 -14.98 -9.73
N GLU A 44 -3.87 -13.78 -9.17
CA GLU A 44 -2.75 -13.16 -8.46
C GLU A 44 -2.37 -13.96 -7.21
N TRP A 45 -3.34 -14.38 -6.39
CA TRP A 45 -3.05 -15.17 -5.19
C TRP A 45 -2.44 -16.54 -5.53
N VAL A 46 -2.97 -17.25 -6.54
CA VAL A 46 -2.36 -18.50 -7.02
C VAL A 46 -0.90 -18.27 -7.45
N LYS A 47 -0.63 -17.20 -8.20
CA LYS A 47 0.73 -16.84 -8.60
C LYS A 47 1.64 -16.59 -7.39
N GLN A 48 1.16 -15.83 -6.41
CA GLN A 48 1.92 -15.54 -5.18
C GLN A 48 2.24 -16.82 -4.39
N PHE A 49 1.28 -17.74 -4.26
CA PHE A 49 1.50 -19.02 -3.57
C PHE A 49 2.50 -19.92 -4.31
N ARG A 50 2.45 -19.94 -5.65
CA ARG A 50 3.45 -20.63 -6.49
C ARG A 50 4.85 -20.05 -6.34
N LEU A 51 4.95 -18.73 -6.14
CA LEU A 51 6.21 -18.04 -5.85
C LEU A 51 6.70 -18.26 -4.41
N GLY A 52 6.02 -19.09 -3.62
CA GLY A 52 6.43 -19.48 -2.28
C GLY A 52 5.88 -18.62 -1.15
N ARG A 53 4.96 -17.67 -1.44
CA ARG A 53 4.26 -16.92 -0.37
C ARG A 53 3.53 -17.90 0.55
N GLN A 54 3.71 -17.77 1.86
CA GLN A 54 2.97 -18.56 2.86
C GLN A 54 1.88 -17.76 3.57
N SER A 55 2.05 -16.44 3.69
CA SER A 55 1.07 -15.58 4.34
C SER A 55 -0.20 -15.42 3.50
N ILE A 56 -1.35 -15.44 4.16
CA ILE A 56 -2.66 -15.09 3.59
C ILE A 56 -3.03 -13.62 3.88
N GLU A 57 -2.26 -12.96 4.74
CA GLU A 57 -2.45 -11.56 5.08
C GLU A 57 -1.94 -10.67 3.96
N ASP A 58 -2.49 -9.46 3.89
CA ASP A 58 -1.88 -8.43 3.06
C ASP A 58 -0.54 -8.06 3.67
N ASP A 59 0.45 -7.80 2.81
CA ASP A 59 1.67 -7.17 3.30
C ASP A 59 1.27 -5.83 3.94
N PRO A 60 1.93 -5.41 5.03
CA PRO A 60 1.71 -4.09 5.57
C PRO A 60 1.77 -3.12 4.39
N ARG A 61 0.66 -2.41 4.15
CA ARG A 61 0.65 -1.35 3.15
C ARG A 61 1.82 -0.48 3.55
N GLN A 62 2.84 -0.45 2.70
CA GLN A 62 3.83 0.61 2.77
C GLN A 62 3.01 1.86 2.44
N ASP A 63 2.44 2.45 3.48
CA ASP A 63 1.98 3.80 3.41
C ASP A 63 3.18 4.55 2.87
N VAL A 64 3.02 5.09 1.67
CA VAL A 64 4.02 5.95 1.04
C VAL A 64 3.99 7.29 1.79
N HIS A 65 4.03 7.23 3.13
CA HIS A 65 4.33 8.34 4.00
C HIS A 65 5.83 8.57 3.89
N LEU A 66 6.15 9.29 2.81
CA LEU A 66 7.39 9.99 2.59
C LEU A 66 8.59 9.05 2.50
N ARG A 67 9.17 8.94 1.30
CA ARG A 67 10.43 8.18 1.08
C ARG A 67 11.38 8.41 2.26
N PRO A 68 12.08 7.40 2.81
CA PRO A 68 12.95 7.59 3.98
C PRO A 68 13.98 8.73 3.82
N LEU A 69 14.42 8.97 2.59
CA LEU A 69 15.27 10.11 2.23
C LEU A 69 14.55 11.47 2.39
N LEU A 70 13.26 11.53 2.02
CA LEU A 70 12.39 12.70 2.14
C LEU A 70 12.06 13.01 3.60
N MET A 71 11.79 12.00 4.43
CA MET A 71 11.60 12.20 5.87
C MET A 71 12.88 12.77 6.52
N LYS A 72 14.05 12.23 6.17
CA LYS A 72 15.35 12.71 6.67
C LYS A 72 15.63 14.16 6.28
N THR A 73 15.43 14.52 5.01
CA THR A 73 15.63 15.91 4.58
C THR A 73 14.71 16.83 5.35
N LEU A 74 13.41 16.51 5.46
CA LEU A 74 12.42 17.34 6.17
C LEU A 74 12.71 17.49 7.67
N ILE A 75 13.20 16.45 8.35
CA ILE A 75 13.63 16.55 9.76
C ILE A 75 14.84 17.49 9.91
N LEU A 76 15.80 17.42 8.98
CA LEU A 76 16.94 18.35 8.96
C LEU A 76 16.45 19.79 8.69
N TRP A 77 15.50 19.97 7.77
CA TRP A 77 14.85 21.26 7.51
C TRP A 77 14.16 21.82 8.76
N ARG A 78 13.39 20.99 9.49
CA ARG A 78 12.78 21.39 10.78
C ARG A 78 13.85 21.88 11.75
N ARG A 79 14.96 21.17 11.91
CA ARG A 79 16.05 21.56 12.82
C ARG A 79 16.73 22.87 12.40
N GLN A 80 16.85 23.12 11.09
CA GLN A 80 17.54 24.32 10.58
C GLN A 80 16.66 25.58 10.64
N LEU A 81 15.37 25.45 10.31
CA LEU A 81 14.42 26.57 10.27
C LEU A 81 14.04 27.08 11.66
N TRP A 82 13.84 26.18 12.63
CA TRP A 82 13.59 26.55 14.02
C TRP A 82 14.75 27.32 14.66
N LYS A 83 15.98 27.13 14.17
CA LYS A 83 17.16 27.89 14.63
C LYS A 83 17.27 29.29 14.03
N THR A 84 16.51 29.62 12.97
CA THR A 84 16.70 30.87 12.22
C THR A 84 15.48 31.79 12.22
N GLU A 85 14.39 31.47 12.95
CA GLU A 85 13.11 32.22 12.98
C GLU A 85 12.50 32.54 11.59
N ARG A 86 13.05 32.01 10.52
CA ARG A 86 12.64 32.30 9.15
C ARG A 86 11.51 31.36 8.73
N GLN A 87 10.33 31.93 8.51
CA GLN A 87 9.24 31.21 7.85
C GLN A 87 9.54 31.06 6.35
N LEU A 88 9.71 29.82 5.87
CA LEU A 88 9.82 29.55 4.43
C LEU A 88 8.43 29.49 3.80
N LYS A 89 8.29 30.10 2.62
CA LYS A 89 7.04 30.01 1.86
C LYS A 89 6.95 28.65 1.18
N THR A 90 5.74 28.12 1.01
CA THR A 90 5.48 26.85 0.31
C THR A 90 6.13 26.76 -1.07
N LYS A 91 6.29 27.91 -1.77
CA LYS A 91 6.96 27.98 -3.08
C LYS A 91 8.46 27.67 -3.01
N GLU A 92 9.14 28.13 -1.96
CA GLU A 92 10.57 27.84 -1.75
C GLU A 92 10.76 26.35 -1.43
N LEU A 93 9.85 25.76 -0.64
CA LEU A 93 9.87 24.34 -0.33
C LEU A 93 9.66 23.45 -1.56
N VAL A 94 8.77 23.85 -2.47
CA VAL A 94 8.57 23.16 -3.75
C VAL A 94 9.86 23.19 -4.59
N ALA A 95 10.53 24.35 -4.67
CA ALA A 95 11.77 24.49 -5.44
C ALA A 95 12.93 23.65 -4.85
N ILE A 96 13.04 23.60 -3.53
CA ILE A 96 14.10 22.88 -2.82
C ILE A 96 13.90 21.36 -2.89
N THR A 97 12.66 20.89 -2.72
CA THR A 97 12.35 19.46 -2.62
C THR A 97 12.00 18.82 -3.96
N GLY A 98 11.67 19.63 -4.98
CA GLY A 98 11.15 19.16 -6.26
C GLY A 98 9.75 18.52 -6.17
N LEU A 99 9.06 18.67 -5.03
CA LEU A 99 7.75 18.06 -4.79
C LEU A 99 6.61 18.91 -5.36
N SER A 100 5.49 18.25 -5.64
CA SER A 100 4.27 18.98 -5.94
C SER A 100 3.81 19.80 -4.74
N LYS A 101 3.19 20.96 -5.02
CA LYS A 101 2.64 21.85 -3.99
C LYS A 101 1.72 21.10 -3.01
N THR A 102 0.91 20.16 -3.50
CA THR A 102 -0.01 19.35 -2.69
C THR A 102 0.73 18.41 -1.74
N ALA A 103 1.84 17.82 -2.18
CA ALA A 103 2.67 16.99 -1.30
C ALA A 103 3.30 17.83 -0.20
N VAL A 104 3.85 19.01 -0.53
CA VAL A 104 4.41 19.94 0.46
C VAL A 104 3.36 20.38 1.48
N LEU A 105 2.14 20.75 1.06
CA LEU A 105 1.08 21.18 1.98
C LEU A 105 0.63 20.06 2.93
N ARG A 106 0.48 18.84 2.43
CA ARG A 106 0.15 17.67 3.26
C ARG A 106 1.23 17.36 4.29
N ILE A 107 2.49 17.45 3.89
CA ILE A 107 3.64 17.29 4.79
C ILE A 107 3.66 18.38 5.86
N LEU A 108 3.44 19.65 5.48
CA LEU A 108 3.38 20.75 6.44
C LEU A 108 2.25 20.56 7.45
N HIS A 109 1.10 20.08 6.99
CA HIS A 109 -0.04 19.73 7.85
C HIS A 109 0.27 18.56 8.78
N GLU A 110 0.85 17.46 8.28
CA GLU A 110 1.26 16.30 9.10
C GLU A 110 2.32 16.65 10.14
N LEU A 111 3.19 17.62 9.84
CA LEU A 111 4.24 18.10 10.75
C LEU A 111 3.75 19.23 11.69
N ASP A 112 2.46 19.54 11.70
CA ASP A 112 1.84 20.62 12.47
C ASP A 112 2.54 21.98 12.28
N MET A 113 2.99 22.24 11.04
CA MET A 113 3.66 23.50 10.66
C MET A 113 2.68 24.52 10.07
N ASN A 114 1.37 24.32 10.22
CA ASN A 114 0.35 25.33 9.92
C ASN A 114 0.23 26.32 11.09
N LYS A 115 1.20 27.23 11.22
CA LYS A 115 1.05 28.48 11.98
C LYS A 115 1.73 29.64 11.26
#